data_AF-A0A917UJ63-F1
#
_entry.id   AF-A0A917UJ63-F1
#
_cell.length_a   1.000
_cell.length_b   1.000
_cell.length_c   1.000
_cell.angle_alpha   90.00
_cell.angle_beta   90.00
_cell.angle_gamma   90.00
#
_symmetry.space_group_name_H-M   'P 1'
#
loop_
_entity.id
_entity.type
_entity.pdbx_description
1 polymer ?
#
loop_
_entity_poly.entity_id
_entity_poly.type
_entity_poly.pdbx_seq_one_letter_code
_entity_poly.pdbx_strand_id
1 'polypeptide(L)'
;MTPRTRTDVVIRTYGTGQVPPLLDTIADIWADAHPELVNNPGASTDGLSVAALRRQVVGHLRHEGFTLVAAYTHGTMVGFGYAFPCTPEYWYGRDLLADIPEHVRAGRLMGLCELAVSPSWQSQGIGSRRHAE
;
A
#
# COMPACT_ATOMS: atom_id res chain seq x y z
N MET A 1 9.94 32.91 -3.81
CA MET A 1 9.51 31.52 -4.07
C MET A 1 10.76 30.65 -4.00
N THR A 2 10.98 29.97 -2.88
CA THR A 2 12.19 29.16 -2.66
C THR A 2 12.16 27.94 -3.58
N PRO A 3 13.25 27.58 -4.27
CA PRO A 3 13.27 26.37 -5.09
C PRO A 3 13.05 25.16 -4.17
N ARG A 4 11.93 24.44 -4.34
CA ARG A 4 11.80 23.10 -3.77
C ARG A 4 12.77 22.21 -4.56
N THR A 5 13.88 21.83 -3.93
CA THR A 5 14.78 20.81 -4.45
C THR A 5 13.93 19.62 -4.86
N ARG A 6 13.99 19.25 -6.14
CA ARG A 6 13.33 18.06 -6.66
C ARG A 6 13.87 16.88 -5.86
N THR A 7 13.07 16.34 -4.95
CA THR A 7 13.48 15.20 -4.13
C THR A 7 13.87 14.06 -5.07
N ASP A 8 15.14 13.66 -5.05
CA ASP A 8 15.65 12.50 -5.79
C ASP A 8 15.05 11.24 -5.16
N VAL A 9 13.84 10.93 -5.62
CA VAL A 9 13.07 9.77 -5.21
C VAL A 9 13.33 8.66 -6.23
N VAL A 10 13.80 7.51 -5.73
CA VAL A 10 13.97 6.29 -6.51
C VAL A 10 12.83 5.34 -6.19
N ILE A 11 12.10 4.90 -7.21
CA ILE A 11 11.05 3.88 -7.09
C ILE A 11 11.65 2.50 -7.33
N ARG A 12 11.26 1.51 -6.52
CA ARG A 12 11.65 0.10 -6.65
C ARG A 12 10.44 -0.79 -6.46
N THR A 13 10.39 -1.88 -7.22
CA THR A 13 9.33 -2.88 -7.16
C THR A 13 9.86 -4.19 -6.57
N TYR A 14 9.05 -4.84 -5.74
CA TYR A 14 9.39 -6.06 -5.03
C TYR A 14 8.28 -7.09 -5.24
N GLY A 15 8.67 -8.29 -5.65
CA GLY A 15 7.79 -9.45 -5.71
C GLY A 15 7.67 -10.16 -4.36
N THR A 16 6.80 -11.16 -4.29
CA THR A 16 6.42 -11.88 -3.06
C THR A 16 7.62 -12.39 -2.25
N GLY A 17 8.66 -12.93 -2.89
CA GLY A 17 9.85 -13.47 -2.22
C GLY A 17 10.78 -12.40 -1.60
N GLN A 18 10.63 -11.13 -1.99
CA GLN A 18 11.52 -10.04 -1.54
C GLN A 18 10.89 -9.17 -0.44
N VAL A 19 9.59 -9.33 -0.17
CA VAL A 19 8.83 -8.52 0.79
C VAL A 19 9.06 -8.91 2.26
N PRO A 20 9.24 -10.19 2.65
CA PRO A 20 9.34 -10.55 4.07
C PRO A 20 10.40 -9.75 4.86
N PRO A 21 11.61 -9.49 4.33
CA PRO A 21 12.60 -8.65 5.02
C PRO A 21 12.23 -7.17 5.14
N LEU A 22 11.24 -6.69 4.38
CA LEU A 22 10.81 -5.28 4.35
C LEU A 22 9.61 -5.01 5.27
N LEU A 23 9.00 -6.06 5.83
CA LEU A 23 7.73 -5.97 6.58
C LEU A 23 7.81 -4.98 7.75
N ASP A 24 8.92 -4.97 8.49
CA ASP A 24 9.06 -4.06 9.61
C ASP A 24 9.20 -2.61 9.14
N THR A 25 9.98 -2.35 8.09
CA THR A 25 10.12 -1.00 7.53
C THR A 25 8.80 -0.43 7.01
N ILE A 26 8.01 -1.21 6.27
CA ILE A 26 6.71 -0.73 5.78
C ILE A 26 5.71 -0.54 6.91
N ALA A 27 5.80 -1.38 7.94
CA ALA A 27 4.96 -1.29 9.11
C ALA A 27 5.25 -0.03 9.95
N ASP A 28 6.53 0.32 10.08
CA ASP A 28 6.96 1.56 10.74
C ASP A 28 6.51 2.80 9.95
N ILE A 29 6.67 2.79 8.62
CA ILE A 29 6.19 3.90 7.76
C ILE A 29 4.67 4.07 7.85
N TRP A 30 3.92 2.97 7.91
CA TRP A 30 2.48 3.01 8.09
C TRP A 30 2.11 3.56 9.47
N ALA A 31 2.79 3.12 10.52
CA ALA A 31 2.61 3.63 11.89
C ALA A 31 2.86 5.14 11.97
N ASP A 32 3.94 5.62 11.33
CA ASP A 32 4.28 7.04 11.24
C ASP A 32 3.24 7.85 10.46
N ALA A 33 2.64 7.26 9.41
CA ALA A 33 1.60 7.90 8.63
C ALA A 33 0.24 7.93 9.35
N HIS A 34 0.04 7.07 10.34
CA HIS A 34 -1.19 6.91 11.12
C HIS A 34 -0.95 7.10 12.63
N PRO A 35 -0.43 8.26 13.07
CA PRO A 35 -0.14 8.51 14.48
C PRO A 35 -1.38 8.42 15.38
N GLU A 36 -2.58 8.64 14.83
CA GLU A 36 -3.86 8.49 15.52
C GLU A 36 -4.16 7.05 15.96
N LEU A 37 -3.65 6.06 15.23
CA LEU A 37 -3.83 4.64 15.53
C LEU A 37 -2.78 4.11 16.52
N VAL A 38 -1.65 4.80 16.64
CA VAL A 38 -0.52 4.40 17.49
C VAL A 38 -0.52 5.16 18.82
N ASN A 39 -0.81 6.46 18.80
CA ASN A 39 -0.71 7.34 19.96
C ASN A 39 -2.00 7.43 20.79
N ASN A 40 -3.06 6.71 20.40
CA ASN A 40 -4.31 6.65 21.16
C ASN A 40 -4.69 5.22 21.55
N PRO A 41 -3.93 4.57 22.45
CA PRO A 41 -4.24 3.23 22.95
C PRO A 41 -5.52 3.28 23.80
N GLY A 42 -6.68 3.13 23.17
CA GLY A 42 -8.00 3.23 23.79
C GLY A 42 -9.11 3.68 22.83
N ALA A 43 -8.76 4.33 21.72
CA ALA A 43 -9.70 4.51 20.61
C ALA A 43 -10.00 3.14 19.96
N SER A 44 -11.26 2.90 19.60
CA SER A 44 -11.57 1.78 18.69
C SER A 44 -10.85 2.05 17.39
N THR A 45 -9.82 1.27 17.09
CA THR A 45 -9.13 1.32 15.79
C THR A 45 -9.79 0.38 14.78
N ASP A 46 -10.95 -0.21 15.10
CA ASP A 46 -11.65 -1.20 14.27
C ASP A 46 -10.72 -2.33 13.76
N GLY A 47 -9.77 -2.74 14.61
CA GLY A 47 -8.78 -3.78 14.29
C GLY A 47 -7.55 -3.29 13.52
N LEU A 48 -7.49 -2.01 13.15
CA LEU A 48 -6.31 -1.40 12.54
C LEU A 48 -5.18 -1.32 13.57
N SER A 49 -4.08 -1.98 13.25
CA SER A 49 -2.88 -2.02 14.07
C SER A 49 -1.70 -2.41 13.20
N VAL A 50 -0.49 -2.06 13.64
CA VAL A 50 0.74 -2.46 12.95
C VAL A 50 0.84 -3.99 12.82
N ALA A 51 0.35 -4.73 13.82
CA ALA A 51 0.28 -6.20 13.77
C ALA A 51 -0.76 -6.70 12.74
N ALA A 52 -1.91 -6.04 12.63
CA ALA A 52 -2.92 -6.37 11.61
C ALA A 52 -2.41 -6.09 10.19
N LEU A 53 -1.74 -4.96 9.97
CA LEU A 53 -1.09 -4.66 8.70
C LEU A 53 -0.08 -5.74 8.31
N ARG A 54 0.82 -6.13 9.22
CA ARG A 54 1.78 -7.22 8.96
C ARG A 54 1.07 -8.51 8.54
N ARG A 55 0.03 -8.92 9.26
CA ARG A 55 -0.78 -10.10 8.93
C ARG A 55 -1.45 -9.97 7.57
N GLN A 56 -2.01 -8.80 7.25
CA GLN A 56 -2.67 -8.53 5.97
C GLN A 56 -1.67 -8.65 4.81
N VAL A 57 -0.51 -7.99 4.90
CA VAL A 57 0.52 -8.05 3.86
C VAL A 57 0.98 -9.49 3.65
N VAL A 58 1.31 -10.22 4.73
CA VAL A 58 1.71 -11.64 4.65
C VAL A 58 0.62 -12.50 4.01
N GLY A 59 -0.64 -12.29 4.40
CA GLY A 59 -1.78 -12.97 3.79
C GLY A 59 -1.91 -12.70 2.29
N HIS A 60 -1.53 -11.50 1.83
CA HIS A 60 -1.57 -11.12 0.43
C HIS A 60 -0.40 -11.62 -0.42
N LEU A 61 0.73 -12.03 0.20
CA LEU A 61 1.87 -12.59 -0.54
C LEU A 61 1.54 -13.90 -1.28
N ARG A 62 0.40 -14.54 -0.98
CA ARG A 62 -0.09 -15.71 -1.71
C ARG A 62 -0.67 -15.38 -3.08
N HIS A 63 -1.00 -14.12 -3.36
CA HIS A 63 -1.61 -13.73 -4.63
C HIS A 63 -0.54 -13.62 -5.71
N GLU A 64 -0.73 -14.37 -6.80
CA GLU A 64 0.09 -14.23 -7.99
C GLU A 64 -0.02 -12.80 -8.55
N GLY A 65 1.11 -12.24 -9.00
CA GLY A 65 1.16 -10.85 -9.47
C GLY A 65 1.20 -9.80 -8.36
N PHE A 66 1.29 -10.19 -7.09
CA PHE A 66 1.56 -9.24 -6.00
C PHE A 66 2.83 -8.43 -6.28
N THR A 67 2.68 -7.12 -6.16
CA THR A 67 3.76 -6.15 -6.35
C THR A 67 3.73 -5.12 -5.23
N LEU A 68 4.85 -4.99 -4.52
CA LEU A 68 5.09 -3.88 -3.60
C LEU A 68 5.99 -2.86 -4.28
N VAL A 69 5.56 -1.61 -4.31
CA VAL A 69 6.31 -0.47 -4.82
C VAL A 69 6.83 0.32 -3.63
N ALA A 70 8.14 0.41 -3.44
CA ALA A 70 8.80 1.22 -2.39
C ALA A 70 9.55 2.43 -2.99
N ALA A 71 9.61 3.53 -2.24
CA ALA A 71 10.18 4.79 -2.69
C ALA A 71 11.27 5.15 -1.71
N TYR A 72 12.39 5.54 -2.26
CA TYR A 72 13.60 5.78 -1.52
C TYR A 72 14.09 7.19 -1.76
N THR A 73 14.54 7.83 -0.69
CA THR A 73 15.27 9.09 -0.75
C THR A 73 16.59 8.90 0.00
N HIS A 74 17.71 9.17 -0.67
CA HIS A 74 19.06 8.95 -0.10
C HIS A 74 19.28 7.55 0.50
N GLY A 75 18.65 6.52 -0.09
CA GLY A 75 18.75 5.12 0.37
C GLY A 75 17.78 4.71 1.48
N THR A 76 17.04 5.66 2.07
CA THR A 76 16.01 5.38 3.09
C THR A 76 14.65 5.22 2.44
N MET A 77 13.90 4.18 2.82
CA MET A 77 12.51 4.02 2.37
C MET A 77 11.65 5.10 3.04
N VAL A 78 10.91 5.86 2.24
CA VAL A 78 10.06 6.98 2.71
C VAL A 78 8.58 6.78 2.41
N GLY A 79 8.24 5.70 1.71
CA GLY A 79 6.87 5.34 1.40
C GLY A 79 6.78 4.04 0.64
N PHE A 80 5.61 3.42 0.71
CA PHE A 80 5.30 2.19 -0.01
C PHE A 80 3.84 2.17 -0.46
N GLY A 81 3.55 1.33 -1.43
CA GLY A 81 2.21 0.84 -1.70
C GLY A 81 2.31 -0.57 -2.27
N TYR A 82 1.23 -1.33 -2.22
CA TYR A 82 1.20 -2.63 -2.86
C TYR A 82 -0.16 -2.96 -3.45
N ALA A 83 -0.13 -3.78 -4.49
CA ALA A 83 -1.32 -4.26 -5.16
C ALA A 83 -1.12 -5.67 -5.70
N PHE A 84 -2.23 -6.32 -6.04
CA PHE A 84 -2.26 -7.59 -6.76
C PHE A 84 -3.49 -7.65 -7.68
N PRO A 85 -3.42 -8.42 -8.77
CA PRO A 85 -4.60 -8.74 -9.57
C PRO A 85 -5.67 -9.45 -8.74
N CYS A 86 -6.92 -9.02 -8.90
CA CYS A 86 -8.06 -9.58 -8.19
C CYS A 86 -9.06 -10.20 -9.17
N THR A 87 -9.73 -11.27 -8.74
CA THR A 87 -10.93 -11.74 -9.43
C THR A 87 -12.12 -10.86 -9.02
N PRO A 88 -13.17 -10.77 -9.85
CA PRO A 88 -14.42 -10.12 -9.46
C PRO A 88 -15.03 -10.76 -8.20
N GLU A 89 -14.91 -12.09 -8.06
CA GLU A 89 -15.39 -12.80 -6.87
C GLU A 89 -14.66 -12.32 -5.61
N TYR A 90 -13.35 -12.13 -5.69
CA TYR A 90 -12.55 -11.60 -4.58
C TYR A 90 -12.92 -10.15 -4.24
N TRP A 91 -13.12 -9.31 -5.26
CA TRP A 91 -13.32 -7.87 -5.06
C TRP A 91 -14.74 -7.50 -4.65
N TYR A 92 -15.75 -8.03 -5.34
CA TYR A 92 -17.16 -7.72 -5.09
C TYR A 92 -17.80 -8.70 -4.09
N GLY A 93 -17.21 -9.88 -3.88
CA GLY A 93 -17.86 -10.98 -3.19
C GLY A 93 -18.80 -11.75 -4.12
N ARG A 94 -18.90 -13.06 -3.91
CA ARG A 94 -19.69 -13.97 -4.76
C ARG A 94 -21.16 -13.54 -4.87
N ASP A 95 -21.73 -13.05 -3.79
CA ASP A 95 -23.17 -12.73 -3.70
C ASP A 95 -23.55 -11.51 -4.53
N LEU A 96 -22.63 -10.56 -4.72
CA LEU A 96 -22.89 -9.34 -5.50
C LEU A 96 -22.60 -9.51 -6.99
N LEU A 97 -21.99 -10.63 -7.41
CA LEU A 97 -21.58 -10.80 -8.79
C LEU A 97 -22.76 -10.67 -9.77
N ALA A 98 -23.93 -11.21 -9.43
CA ALA A 98 -25.11 -11.13 -10.31
C ALA A 98 -25.52 -9.69 -10.62
N ASP A 99 -25.27 -8.75 -9.71
CA ASP A 99 -25.66 -7.35 -9.81
C ASP A 99 -24.62 -6.49 -10.54
N ILE A 100 -23.39 -6.99 -10.71
CA ILE A 100 -22.34 -6.26 -11.44
C ILE A 100 -22.48 -6.49 -12.95
N PRO A 101 -22.55 -5.42 -13.77
CA PRO A 101 -22.61 -5.54 -15.23
C PRO A 101 -21.48 -6.41 -15.79
N GLU A 102 -21.81 -7.26 -16.77
CA GLU A 102 -20.86 -8.26 -17.29
C GLU A 102 -19.55 -7.64 -17.79
N HIS A 103 -19.62 -6.54 -18.54
CA HIS A 103 -18.44 -5.84 -19.05
C HIS A 103 -17.52 -5.29 -17.94
N VAL A 104 -18.06 -5.03 -16.74
CA VAL A 104 -17.28 -4.63 -15.57
C VAL A 104 -16.64 -5.85 -14.92
N ARG A 105 -17.38 -6.95 -14.76
CA ARG A 105 -16.85 -8.21 -14.21
C ARG A 105 -15.78 -8.83 -15.10
N ALA A 106 -15.90 -8.69 -16.42
CA ALA A 106 -14.93 -9.21 -17.39
C ALA A 106 -13.65 -8.34 -17.46
N GLY A 107 -13.64 -7.17 -16.82
CA GLY A 107 -12.49 -6.28 -16.77
C GLY A 107 -11.35 -6.81 -15.89
N ARG A 108 -10.16 -6.20 -16.04
CA ARG A 108 -9.02 -6.45 -15.13
C ARG A 108 -9.21 -5.63 -13.85
N LEU A 109 -9.19 -6.29 -12.70
CA LEU A 109 -9.29 -5.66 -11.38
C LEU A 109 -7.96 -5.76 -10.65
N MET A 110 -7.61 -4.70 -9.92
CA MET A 110 -6.42 -4.63 -9.07
C MET A 110 -6.86 -4.22 -7.67
N GLY A 111 -6.46 -5.00 -6.67
CA GLY A 111 -6.62 -4.60 -5.28
C GLY A 111 -5.46 -3.72 -4.87
N LEU A 112 -5.66 -2.41 -4.82
CA LEU A 112 -4.74 -1.49 -4.16
C LEU A 112 -5.06 -1.46 -2.67
N CYS A 113 -4.21 -2.06 -1.85
CA CYS A 113 -4.53 -2.28 -0.44
C CYS A 113 -3.98 -1.20 0.48
N GLU A 114 -2.77 -0.70 0.23
CA GLU A 114 -2.13 0.32 1.08
C GLU A 114 -1.33 1.28 0.20
N LEU A 115 -1.32 2.55 0.59
CA LEU A 115 -0.47 3.59 0.04
C LEU A 115 -0.11 4.58 1.14
N ALA A 116 1.11 4.46 1.67
CA ALA A 116 1.59 5.28 2.76
C ALA A 116 2.91 5.97 2.40
N VAL A 117 3.05 7.22 2.87
CA VAL A 117 4.27 8.02 2.76
C VAL A 117 4.49 8.65 4.13
N SER A 118 5.71 8.57 4.66
CA SER A 118 6.04 9.16 5.96
C SER A 118 5.68 10.66 5.96
N PRO A 119 5.14 11.21 7.06
CA PRO A 119 4.58 12.57 7.09
C PRO A 119 5.51 13.67 6.56
N SER A 120 6.81 13.58 6.85
CA SER A 120 7.83 14.54 6.38
C SER A 120 8.00 14.60 4.85
N TRP A 121 7.48 13.59 4.13
CA TRP A 121 7.55 13.44 2.68
C TRP A 121 6.20 13.56 1.98
N GLN A 122 5.10 13.76 2.73
CA GLN A 122 3.77 13.96 2.17
C GLN A 122 3.65 15.32 1.46
N SER A 123 2.64 15.46 0.58
CA SER A 123 2.38 16.68 -0.23
C SER A 123 3.52 17.11 -1.17
N GLN A 124 4.38 16.16 -1.56
CA GLN A 124 5.49 16.37 -2.52
C GLN A 124 5.29 15.60 -3.84
N GLY A 125 4.07 15.13 -4.12
CA GLY A 125 3.74 14.39 -5.36
C GLY A 125 4.29 12.96 -5.44
N ILE A 126 4.72 12.38 -4.31
CA ILE A 126 5.23 10.99 -4.26
C ILE A 126 4.09 9.99 -4.46
N GLY A 127 2.93 10.19 -3.81
CA GLY A 127 1.76 9.32 -4.01
C GLY A 127 1.24 9.34 -5.45
N SER A 128 1.23 10.51 -6.10
CA SER A 128 0.76 10.66 -7.48
C SER A 128 1.67 9.99 -8.51
N ARG A 129 3.00 10.04 -8.32
CA ARG A 129 3.94 9.31 -9.20
C ARG A 129 3.79 7.80 -9.11
N ARG A 130 3.51 7.28 -7.91
CA ARG A 130 3.30 5.83 -7.70
C ARG A 130 2.05 5.26 -8.35
N HIS A 131 1.00 6.05 -8.50
CA HIS A 131 -0.22 5.58 -9.15
C HIS A 131 -0.04 5.47 -10.67
N ALA A 132 0.94 6.19 -11.24
CA ALA A 132 1.14 6.29 -12.69
C ALA A 132 2.20 5.33 -13.25
N GLU A 133 3.09 4.80 -12.41
CA GLU A 133 4.13 3.81 -12.75
C GLU A 133 3.71 2.41 -12.30
#